data_AF-J3I4S0-F1
#
_entry.id   AF-J3I4S0-F1
#
_cell.length_a   1.000
_cell.length_b   1.000
_cell.length_c   1.000
_cell.angle_alpha   90.00
_cell.angle_beta   90.00
_cell.angle_gamma   90.00
#
_symmetry.space_group_name_H-M   'P 1'
#
loop_
_entity.id
_entity.type
_entity.pdbx_description
1 polymer ?
#
loop_
_entity_poly.entity_id
_entity_poly.type
_entity_poly.pdbx_seq_one_letter_code
_entity_poly.pdbx_strand_id
1 'polypeptide(L)'
;MVRIAVSLIALLSMLGSAVAQTPPAPTAPPAQAAAPAKPAPKKAAKPKAPAKPAEPATSGPCGIGVIAATQDPFVVEKIGLTVFGNEYAEVPVSWGLDDVVFARVRAAAGATPVRRIAYAKGTFDAFYHPKPSLFRNEREELSTLIRQIAGNAGCERYVVVTRGEGVLPGTNLPLRGLGMFNRGIGIISYTFLYAYVGVTVFDGQTFEIRKGPALTLEGVVKHMADGFGQDPHLHKMDNALFPATATDAANNTILRDNMRDFLTERLDKILPPYFAP
;
A
#
# COMPACT_ATOMS: atom_id res chain seq x y z
N MET A 1 -59.33 -17.20 11.88
CA MET A 1 -60.39 -17.70 10.99
C MET A 1 -60.33 -16.89 9.69
N VAL A 2 -59.95 -17.56 8.58
CA VAL A 2 -60.29 -17.33 7.15
C VAL A 2 -60.09 -15.88 6.59
N ARG A 3 -59.37 -15.59 5.50
CA ARG A 3 -59.39 -16.19 4.15
C ARG A 3 -58.10 -15.92 3.36
N ILE A 4 -57.59 -16.99 2.78
CA ILE A 4 -56.65 -17.06 1.66
C ILE A 4 -57.41 -16.73 0.38
N ALA A 5 -56.82 -15.96 -0.54
CA ALA A 5 -57.30 -15.84 -1.92
C ALA A 5 -56.12 -15.91 -2.89
N VAL A 6 -56.14 -16.98 -3.69
CA VAL A 6 -55.30 -17.30 -4.84
C VAL A 6 -56.10 -16.98 -6.11
N SER A 7 -55.46 -16.40 -7.14
CA SER A 7 -55.76 -16.52 -8.60
C SER A 7 -54.75 -15.59 -9.32
N LEU A 8 -53.72 -15.99 -10.09
CA LEU A 8 -53.54 -16.87 -11.27
C LEU A 8 -54.10 -16.28 -12.59
N ILE A 9 -53.22 -16.25 -13.61
CA ILE A 9 -53.43 -16.04 -15.07
C ILE A 9 -53.39 -14.54 -15.50
N ALA A 10 -52.50 -14.06 -16.39
CA ALA A 10 -52.24 -14.56 -17.75
C ALA A 10 -50.80 -14.37 -18.27
N LEU A 11 -50.27 -15.46 -18.84
CA LEU A 11 -49.25 -15.50 -19.88
C LEU A 11 -49.75 -14.82 -21.16
N LEU A 12 -48.87 -14.12 -21.88
CA LEU A 12 -48.64 -14.17 -23.34
C LEU A 12 -48.15 -12.81 -23.87
N SER A 13 -46.90 -12.76 -24.35
CA SER A 13 -46.59 -12.32 -25.73
C SER A 13 -45.08 -12.42 -25.99
N MET A 14 -44.71 -13.41 -26.79
CA MET A 14 -43.43 -13.51 -27.50
C MET A 14 -43.36 -12.51 -28.67
N LEU A 15 -42.17 -12.08 -29.09
CA LEU A 15 -41.64 -12.21 -30.47
C LEU A 15 -40.36 -11.37 -30.73
N GLY A 16 -39.36 -12.03 -31.34
CA GLY A 16 -38.30 -11.46 -32.19
C GLY A 16 -36.94 -11.22 -31.50
N SER A 17 -35.77 -11.66 -31.98
CA SER A 17 -35.39 -12.43 -33.17
C SER A 17 -34.03 -13.09 -32.88
N ALA A 18 -33.96 -14.41 -32.96
CA ALA A 18 -32.70 -15.16 -32.83
C ALA A 18 -32.01 -15.23 -34.20
N VAL A 19 -30.78 -14.71 -34.31
CA VAL A 19 -29.90 -14.98 -35.46
C VAL A 19 -29.01 -16.15 -35.07
N ALA A 20 -29.25 -17.30 -35.70
CA ALA A 20 -28.41 -18.48 -35.61
C ALA A 20 -27.22 -18.35 -36.59
N GLN A 21 -26.00 -18.54 -36.10
CA GLN A 21 -24.83 -18.80 -36.93
C GLN A 21 -24.45 -20.28 -36.79
N THR A 22 -24.45 -20.98 -37.93
CA THR A 22 -24.20 -22.42 -38.05
C THR A 22 -22.70 -22.73 -37.96
N PRO A 23 -22.28 -23.84 -37.30
CA PRO A 23 -20.90 -24.35 -37.34
C PRO A 23 -20.54 -25.02 -38.68
N PRO A 24 -19.23 -25.20 -38.98
CA PRO A 24 -18.73 -25.59 -40.29
C PRO A 24 -18.78 -27.10 -40.53
N ALA A 25 -18.75 -27.51 -41.80
CA ALA A 25 -18.60 -28.91 -42.20
C ALA A 25 -17.56 -29.08 -43.34
N PRO A 26 -16.95 -30.29 -43.44
CA PRO A 26 -15.62 -30.55 -43.99
C PRO A 26 -15.65 -31.07 -45.44
N THR A 27 -14.50 -31.20 -46.12
CA THR A 27 -14.01 -32.41 -46.86
C THR A 27 -12.58 -32.15 -47.42
N ALA A 28 -11.85 -33.25 -47.67
CA ALA A 28 -10.40 -33.47 -47.76
C ALA A 28 -9.81 -33.46 -49.23
N PRO A 29 -8.51 -33.78 -49.46
CA PRO A 29 -7.60 -33.38 -50.58
C PRO A 29 -7.59 -34.40 -51.77
N PRO A 30 -6.78 -34.34 -52.89
CA PRO A 30 -5.38 -33.83 -53.09
C PRO A 30 -5.07 -33.14 -54.46
N ALA A 31 -3.88 -32.55 -54.70
CA ALA A 31 -2.80 -33.20 -55.48
C ALA A 31 -1.48 -32.38 -55.49
N GLN A 32 -0.36 -33.10 -55.53
CA GLN A 32 1.03 -32.65 -55.64
C GLN A 32 1.39 -32.02 -57.01
N ALA A 33 2.32 -31.06 -57.02
CA ALA A 33 3.38 -30.98 -58.03
C ALA A 33 4.59 -30.11 -57.57
N ALA A 34 5.74 -30.78 -57.49
CA ALA A 34 7.14 -30.39 -57.72
C ALA A 34 7.74 -29.02 -57.29
N ALA A 35 8.87 -29.13 -56.59
CA ALA A 35 9.83 -28.08 -56.24
C ALA A 35 10.60 -27.51 -57.45
N PRO A 36 11.22 -26.33 -57.29
CA PRO A 36 12.67 -26.27 -57.54
C PRO A 36 13.50 -25.39 -56.57
N ALA A 37 14.68 -25.95 -56.25
CA ALA A 37 16.00 -25.35 -56.04
C ALA A 37 16.26 -24.25 -54.98
N LYS A 38 17.09 -24.66 -54.01
CA LYS A 38 17.90 -23.89 -53.04
C LYS A 38 18.70 -22.72 -53.65
N PRO A 39 18.86 -21.63 -52.89
CA PRO A 39 20.18 -21.03 -52.70
C PRO A 39 20.68 -21.10 -51.24
N ALA A 40 22.00 -21.24 -51.11
CA ALA A 40 22.78 -21.43 -49.89
C ALA A 40 22.72 -20.27 -48.87
N PRO A 41 23.01 -20.52 -47.57
CA PRO A 41 22.66 -19.62 -46.49
C PRO A 41 23.66 -18.46 -46.33
N LYS A 42 23.17 -17.21 -46.42
CA LYS A 42 23.85 -16.05 -45.83
C LYS A 42 23.66 -16.09 -44.31
N LYS A 43 24.79 -16.08 -43.60
CA LYS A 43 24.92 -16.08 -42.14
C LYS A 43 24.13 -14.91 -41.54
N ALA A 44 22.94 -15.18 -41.00
CA ALA A 44 22.15 -14.20 -40.28
C ALA A 44 22.82 -13.89 -38.94
N ALA A 45 23.11 -12.61 -38.71
CA ALA A 45 23.58 -12.12 -37.43
C ALA A 45 22.52 -12.39 -36.35
N LYS A 46 22.96 -12.94 -35.21
CA LYS A 46 22.12 -13.18 -34.03
C LYS A 46 21.41 -11.87 -33.62
N PRO A 47 20.09 -11.90 -33.36
CA PRO A 47 19.40 -10.80 -32.69
C PRO A 47 20.03 -10.55 -31.32
N LYS A 48 20.46 -9.32 -31.09
CA LYS A 48 20.93 -8.82 -29.80
C LYS A 48 19.76 -8.93 -28.82
N ALA A 49 19.92 -9.73 -27.77
CA ALA A 49 18.93 -9.84 -26.70
C ALA A 49 18.60 -8.44 -26.15
N PRO A 50 17.33 -8.15 -25.83
CA PRO A 50 16.94 -6.88 -25.24
C PRO A 50 17.68 -6.71 -23.91
N ALA A 51 18.30 -5.52 -23.74
CA ALA A 51 19.01 -5.14 -22.54
C ALA A 51 18.06 -5.24 -21.34
N LYS A 52 18.43 -6.08 -20.37
CA LYS A 52 17.88 -6.09 -19.02
C LYS A 52 17.91 -4.63 -18.50
N PRO A 53 16.83 -4.09 -17.91
CA PRO A 53 16.87 -2.80 -17.25
C PRO A 53 18.02 -2.78 -16.25
N ALA A 54 18.84 -1.72 -16.30
CA ALA A 54 19.97 -1.53 -15.42
C ALA A 54 19.49 -1.51 -13.97
N GLU A 55 19.81 -2.55 -13.20
CA GLU A 55 19.91 -2.44 -11.75
C GLU A 55 20.88 -1.29 -11.46
N PRO A 56 20.53 -0.30 -10.63
CA PRO A 56 21.52 0.64 -10.15
C PRO A 56 22.56 -0.14 -9.35
N ALA A 57 23.75 -0.30 -9.94
CA ALA A 57 24.91 -0.90 -9.30
C ALA A 57 25.18 -0.18 -7.98
N THR A 58 24.85 -0.81 -6.86
CA THR A 58 25.07 -0.25 -5.54
C THR A 58 26.36 -0.79 -4.94
N SER A 59 27.49 -0.47 -5.57
CA SER A 59 28.82 -0.82 -5.06
C SER A 59 29.38 0.34 -4.23
N GLY A 60 29.00 0.39 -2.97
CA GLY A 60 29.55 1.25 -1.92
C GLY A 60 29.12 0.71 -0.55
N PRO A 61 29.85 1.01 0.54
CA PRO A 61 29.48 0.52 1.88
C PRO A 61 28.05 0.96 2.22
N CYS A 62 27.19 0.01 2.58
CA CYS A 62 25.82 0.31 2.94
C CYS A 62 25.76 0.62 4.45
N GLY A 63 25.61 1.89 4.81
CA GLY A 63 25.36 2.27 6.20
C GLY A 63 23.93 1.90 6.59
N ILE A 64 22.96 2.54 5.95
CA ILE A 64 21.53 2.37 6.24
C ILE A 64 20.80 1.84 5.01
N GLY A 65 20.20 0.65 5.13
CA GLY A 65 19.22 0.15 4.17
C GLY A 65 17.81 0.64 4.54
N VAL A 66 17.06 1.16 3.58
CA VAL A 66 15.70 1.66 3.79
C VAL A 66 14.70 0.78 3.05
N ILE A 67 13.74 0.25 3.80
CA ILE A 67 12.58 -0.47 3.27
C ILE A 67 11.34 0.36 3.59
N ALA A 68 10.88 1.10 2.59
CA ALA A 68 9.61 1.81 2.67
C ALA A 68 8.50 0.84 2.26
N ALA A 69 7.71 0.40 3.23
CA ALA A 69 6.67 -0.60 3.07
C ALA A 69 5.27 0.02 3.22
N THR A 70 5.10 1.29 2.82
CA THR A 70 3.78 1.91 2.91
C THR A 70 2.83 1.35 1.85
N GLN A 71 3.37 0.80 0.75
CA GLN A 71 2.67 0.09 -0.35
C GLN A 71 1.62 0.93 -1.11
N ASP A 72 1.52 2.22 -0.82
CA ASP A 72 0.60 3.18 -1.44
C ASP A 72 -0.91 2.78 -1.50
N PRO A 73 -1.54 2.04 -0.54
CA PRO A 73 -3.00 2.10 -0.41
C PRO A 73 -3.38 3.36 0.37
N PHE A 74 -4.33 4.13 -0.16
CA PHE A 74 -4.95 5.24 0.54
C PHE A 74 -6.33 4.81 1.03
N VAL A 75 -6.55 4.91 2.33
CA VAL A 75 -7.82 4.50 2.95
C VAL A 75 -8.82 5.65 2.92
N VAL A 76 -10.04 5.38 2.45
CA VAL A 76 -11.16 6.32 2.51
C VAL A 76 -12.23 5.73 3.40
N GLU A 77 -12.52 6.44 4.49
CA GLU A 77 -13.51 6.03 5.49
C GLU A 77 -14.63 7.04 5.61
N LYS A 78 -15.86 6.54 5.65
CA LYS A 78 -17.02 7.31 6.07
C LYS A 78 -17.49 6.74 7.39
N ILE A 79 -17.63 7.59 8.39
CA ILE A 79 -18.01 7.22 9.73
C ILE A 79 -19.39 7.82 9.99
N GLY A 80 -20.40 6.95 9.99
CA GLY A 80 -21.78 7.30 10.30
C GLY A 80 -21.99 7.59 11.79
N LEU A 81 -23.16 8.15 12.11
CA LEU A 81 -23.56 8.37 13.51
C LEU A 81 -23.76 7.06 14.28
N THR A 82 -24.07 5.97 13.56
CA THR A 82 -24.17 4.60 14.07
C THR A 82 -23.28 3.69 13.23
N VAL A 83 -23.08 2.44 13.62
CA VAL A 83 -22.34 1.46 12.79
C VAL A 83 -22.97 1.26 11.39
N PHE A 84 -24.23 1.63 11.22
CA PHE A 84 -24.90 1.70 9.92
C PHE A 84 -24.48 2.97 9.17
N GLY A 85 -23.97 2.80 7.95
CA GLY A 85 -23.45 3.89 7.11
C GLY A 85 -21.93 4.08 7.21
N ASN A 86 -21.23 3.18 7.90
CA ASN A 86 -19.78 3.11 7.81
C ASN A 86 -19.36 2.56 6.45
N GLU A 87 -18.49 3.26 5.76
CA GLU A 87 -17.89 2.82 4.51
C GLU A 87 -16.37 2.78 4.71
N TYR A 88 -15.73 1.74 4.19
CA TYR A 88 -14.29 1.56 4.23
C TYR A 88 -13.82 1.08 2.86
N ALA A 89 -12.83 1.76 2.31
CA ALA A 89 -12.22 1.37 1.05
C ALA A 89 -10.72 1.64 1.08
N GLU A 90 -9.92 0.62 0.75
CA GLU A 90 -8.51 0.81 0.38
C GLU A 90 -8.43 1.10 -1.12
N VAL A 91 -7.90 2.25 -1.46
CA VAL A 91 -7.78 2.71 -2.84
C VAL A 91 -6.31 2.62 -3.23
N PRO A 92 -5.94 1.84 -4.26
CA PRO A 92 -4.56 1.81 -4.72
C PRO A 92 -4.22 3.17 -5.34
N VAL A 93 -3.16 3.81 -4.84
CA VAL A 93 -2.68 5.09 -5.37
C VAL A 93 -1.25 4.94 -5.91
N SER A 94 -0.83 5.89 -6.73
CA SER A 94 0.55 5.98 -7.24
C SER A 94 1.13 7.34 -6.86
N TRP A 95 1.14 7.59 -5.55
CA TRP A 95 1.49 8.88 -4.98
C TRP A 95 2.97 8.96 -4.57
N GLY A 96 3.70 7.85 -4.65
CA GLY A 96 5.13 7.80 -4.33
C GLY A 96 5.36 8.12 -2.85
N LEU A 97 4.54 7.55 -1.95
CA LEU A 97 4.70 7.77 -0.51
C LEU A 97 5.99 7.10 -0.02
N ASP A 98 6.34 5.94 -0.59
CA ASP A 98 7.62 5.29 -0.34
C ASP A 98 8.83 6.16 -0.74
N ASP A 99 8.68 7.04 -1.74
CA ASP A 99 9.73 7.99 -2.12
C ASP A 99 9.86 9.14 -1.11
N VAL A 100 8.73 9.61 -0.57
CA VAL A 100 8.73 10.56 0.55
C VAL A 100 9.46 9.94 1.74
N VAL A 101 9.10 8.70 2.11
CA VAL A 101 9.76 7.96 3.20
C VAL A 101 11.27 7.90 2.98
N PHE A 102 11.71 7.45 1.81
CA PHE A 102 13.14 7.33 1.51
C PHE A 102 13.86 8.69 1.60
N ALA A 103 13.26 9.75 1.05
CA ALA A 103 13.83 11.09 1.10
C ALA A 103 13.97 11.60 2.53
N ARG A 104 12.97 11.37 3.39
CA ARG A 104 13.00 11.81 4.80
C ARG A 104 13.96 10.98 5.65
N VAL A 105 14.07 9.67 5.42
CA VAL A 105 15.10 8.85 6.07
C VAL A 105 16.50 9.30 5.67
N ARG A 106 16.72 9.59 4.38
CA ARG A 106 18.00 10.13 3.90
C ARG A 106 18.32 11.48 4.55
N ALA A 107 17.34 12.37 4.66
CA ALA A 107 17.53 13.66 5.33
C ALA A 107 17.90 13.49 6.81
N ALA A 108 17.21 12.60 7.53
CA ALA A 108 17.46 12.33 8.94
C ALA A 108 18.82 11.62 9.20
N ALA A 109 19.29 10.79 8.27
CA ALA A 109 20.55 10.06 8.37
C ALA A 109 21.81 10.95 8.16
N GLY A 110 21.65 12.17 7.65
CA GLY A 110 22.72 13.12 7.42
C GLY A 110 23.79 12.61 6.45
N ALA A 111 25.03 12.50 6.91
CA ALA A 111 26.18 12.06 6.11
C ALA A 111 26.25 10.54 5.90
N THR A 112 25.42 9.75 6.60
CA THR A 112 25.47 8.28 6.53
C THR A 112 24.98 7.80 5.15
N PRO A 113 25.69 6.88 4.47
CA PRO A 113 25.25 6.38 3.18
C PRO A 113 23.94 5.59 3.31
N VAL A 114 22.91 6.07 2.62
CA VAL A 114 21.56 5.48 2.60
C VAL A 114 21.27 4.78 1.27
N ARG A 115 20.82 3.53 1.35
CA ARG A 115 20.47 2.67 0.22
C ARG A 115 19.00 2.28 0.28
N ARG A 116 18.30 2.36 -0.85
CA ARG A 116 16.97 1.78 -0.95
C ARG A 116 17.07 0.27 -1.13
N ILE A 117 16.33 -0.48 -0.32
CA ILE A 117 16.21 -1.92 -0.44
C ILE A 117 14.89 -2.21 -1.15
N ALA A 118 15.00 -2.67 -2.40
CA ALA A 118 13.84 -3.08 -3.18
C ALA A 118 13.31 -4.43 -2.69
N TYR A 119 12.00 -4.62 -2.77
CA TYR A 119 11.31 -5.87 -2.48
C TYR A 119 10.22 -6.10 -3.53
N ALA A 120 9.78 -7.34 -3.68
CA ALA A 120 8.73 -7.69 -4.63
C ALA A 120 7.37 -7.12 -4.21
N LYS A 121 6.54 -6.73 -5.18
CA LYS A 121 5.16 -6.34 -4.89
C LYS A 121 4.44 -7.50 -4.21
N GLY A 122 3.69 -7.20 -3.14
CA GLY A 122 2.93 -8.20 -2.38
C GLY A 122 3.68 -8.81 -1.19
N THR A 123 4.98 -8.53 -1.00
CA THR A 123 5.76 -9.13 0.08
C THR A 123 5.22 -8.83 1.49
N PHE A 124 4.63 -7.64 1.71
CA PHE A 124 4.05 -7.26 3.01
C PHE A 124 2.55 -7.58 3.13
N ASP A 125 1.92 -8.19 2.13
CA ASP A 125 0.46 -8.37 2.13
C ASP A 125 0.00 -9.28 3.27
N ALA A 126 0.76 -10.36 3.55
CA ALA A 126 0.49 -11.25 4.68
C ALA A 126 0.76 -10.59 6.04
N PHE A 127 1.67 -9.61 6.09
CA PHE A 127 1.96 -8.85 7.31
C PHE A 127 0.82 -7.87 7.64
N TYR A 128 0.22 -7.25 6.63
CA TYR A 128 -0.88 -6.30 6.80
C TYR A 128 -2.27 -6.95 6.83
N HIS A 129 -2.43 -8.10 6.18
CA HIS A 129 -3.65 -8.90 6.18
C HIS A 129 -3.35 -10.28 6.77
N PRO A 130 -3.02 -10.34 8.07
CA PRO A 130 -2.70 -11.59 8.72
C PRO A 130 -3.93 -12.49 8.78
N LYS A 131 -3.70 -13.80 8.72
CA LYS A 131 -4.74 -14.76 9.06
C LYS A 131 -5.00 -14.69 10.57
N PRO A 132 -6.27 -14.87 11.03
CA PRO A 132 -6.57 -14.92 12.45
C PRO A 132 -5.70 -15.97 13.15
N SER A 133 -4.92 -15.54 14.14
CA SER A 133 -4.04 -16.40 14.94
C SER A 133 -4.10 -15.97 16.40
N LEU A 134 -4.24 -16.94 17.30
CA LEU A 134 -4.32 -16.70 18.76
C LEU A 134 -2.98 -16.29 19.38
N PHE A 135 -1.86 -16.51 18.69
CA PHE A 135 -0.51 -16.26 19.19
C PHE A 135 0.36 -15.53 18.17
N ARG A 136 -0.19 -14.49 17.53
CA ARG A 136 0.55 -13.69 16.56
C ARG A 136 1.66 -12.89 17.25
N ASN A 137 2.87 -12.97 16.70
CA ASN A 137 4.01 -12.16 17.12
C ASN A 137 4.47 -11.27 15.96
N GLU A 138 3.92 -10.06 15.86
CA GLU A 138 4.20 -9.13 14.76
C GLU A 138 5.69 -8.78 14.66
N ARG A 139 6.38 -8.71 15.81
CA ARG A 139 7.80 -8.35 15.89
C ARG A 139 8.67 -9.41 15.21
N GLU A 140 8.36 -10.68 15.45
CA GLU A 140 9.07 -11.83 14.89
C GLU A 140 8.72 -12.05 13.41
N GLU A 141 7.45 -11.89 13.03
CA GLU A 141 7.01 -11.90 11.63
C GLU A 141 7.76 -10.84 10.83
N LEU A 142 7.82 -9.61 11.34
CA LEU A 142 8.53 -8.52 10.68
C LEU A 142 10.04 -8.80 10.60
N SER A 143 10.69 -9.23 11.69
CA SER A 143 12.12 -9.57 11.66
C SER A 143 12.45 -10.66 10.63
N THR A 144 11.64 -11.71 10.56
CA THR A 144 11.79 -12.79 9.58
C THR A 144 11.62 -12.26 8.15
N LEU A 145 10.61 -11.43 7.91
CA LEU A 145 10.34 -10.83 6.61
C LEU A 145 11.48 -9.93 6.14
N ILE A 146 12.00 -9.07 7.03
CA ILE A 146 13.10 -8.16 6.71
C ILE A 146 14.39 -8.92 6.48
N ARG A 147 14.66 -9.99 7.24
CA ARG A 147 15.78 -10.89 6.99
C ARG A 147 15.70 -11.53 5.60
N GLN A 148 14.51 -11.94 5.16
CA GLN A 148 14.31 -12.49 3.82
C GLN A 148 14.55 -11.46 2.72
N ILE A 149 14.11 -10.21 2.92
CA ILE A 149 14.26 -9.13 1.93
C ILE A 149 15.71 -8.65 1.85
N ALA A 150 16.35 -8.44 3.00
CA ALA A 150 17.60 -7.69 3.10
C ALA A 150 18.81 -8.53 3.54
N GLY A 151 18.65 -9.85 3.72
CA GLY A 151 19.71 -10.76 4.15
C GLY A 151 21.02 -10.65 3.36
N ASN A 152 20.93 -10.30 2.07
CA ASN A 152 22.07 -10.17 1.17
C ASN A 152 22.50 -8.71 0.92
N ALA A 153 21.83 -7.73 1.52
CA ALA A 153 22.09 -6.31 1.25
C ALA A 153 23.32 -5.77 1.99
N GLY A 154 23.72 -6.41 3.10
CA GLY A 154 24.95 -6.12 3.84
C GLY A 154 25.02 -4.71 4.41
N CYS A 155 23.89 -4.13 4.81
CA CYS A 155 23.86 -2.82 5.47
C CYS A 155 24.13 -2.93 6.96
N GLU A 156 24.74 -1.90 7.56
CA GLU A 156 24.98 -1.87 9.02
C GLU A 156 23.67 -1.84 9.81
N ARG A 157 22.64 -1.17 9.29
CA ARG A 157 21.30 -1.10 9.88
C ARG A 157 20.23 -1.07 8.81
N TYR A 158 19.03 -1.54 9.13
CA TYR A 158 17.86 -1.38 8.27
C TYR A 158 16.79 -0.53 8.96
N VAL A 159 16.33 0.50 8.27
CA VAL A 159 15.19 1.33 8.68
C VAL A 159 14.00 0.89 7.86
N VAL A 160 12.99 0.38 8.54
CA VAL A 160 11.77 -0.14 7.94
C VAL A 160 10.62 0.75 8.36
N VAL A 161 9.92 1.30 7.39
CA VAL A 161 8.74 2.12 7.63
C VAL A 161 7.52 1.35 7.13
N THR A 162 6.68 0.92 8.06
CA THR A 162 5.46 0.16 7.78
C THR A 162 4.22 1.02 8.00
N ARG A 163 3.07 0.57 7.49
CA ARG A 163 1.78 1.09 7.95
C ARG A 163 1.59 0.73 9.42
N GLY A 164 1.18 1.70 10.20
CA GLY A 164 0.78 1.52 11.60
C GLY A 164 -0.73 1.41 11.73
N GLU A 165 -1.18 1.16 12.96
CA GLU A 165 -2.60 1.20 13.34
C GLU A 165 -2.75 2.14 14.53
N GLY A 166 -3.82 2.94 14.50
CA GLY A 166 -4.26 3.76 15.61
C GLY A 166 -5.75 3.57 15.84
N VAL A 167 -6.26 4.21 16.88
CA VAL A 167 -7.70 4.21 17.16
C VAL A 167 -8.17 5.65 17.08
N LEU A 168 -9.27 5.88 16.37
CA LEU A 168 -9.87 7.20 16.29
C LEU A 168 -10.24 7.68 17.72
N PRO A 169 -9.72 8.84 18.18
CA PRO A 169 -9.96 9.32 19.54
C PRO A 169 -11.44 9.38 19.91
N GLY A 170 -11.78 8.83 21.07
CA GLY A 170 -13.15 8.75 21.57
C GLY A 170 -14.01 7.64 20.95
N THR A 171 -13.43 6.72 20.18
CA THR A 171 -14.11 5.55 19.62
C THR A 171 -13.24 4.28 19.73
N ASN A 172 -13.75 3.13 19.28
CA ASN A 172 -12.98 1.89 19.10
C ASN A 172 -12.74 1.58 17.62
N LEU A 173 -12.84 2.58 16.74
CA LEU A 173 -12.67 2.38 15.30
C LEU A 173 -11.17 2.44 14.94
N PRO A 174 -10.60 1.38 14.33
CA PRO A 174 -9.21 1.38 13.93
C PRO A 174 -8.99 2.25 12.70
N LEU A 175 -7.93 3.07 12.72
CA LEU A 175 -7.40 3.81 11.58
C LEU A 175 -6.09 3.17 11.16
N ARG A 176 -5.97 2.75 9.89
CA ARG A 176 -4.86 1.92 9.42
C ARG A 176 -4.07 2.61 8.34
N GLY A 177 -2.76 2.72 8.53
CA GLY A 177 -1.86 3.29 7.54
C GLY A 177 -2.15 4.76 7.28
N LEU A 178 -2.33 5.09 5.99
CA LEU A 178 -2.53 6.46 5.53
C LEU A 178 -3.91 6.57 4.88
N GLY A 179 -4.66 7.59 5.25
CA GLY A 179 -6.02 7.72 4.77
C GLY A 179 -6.68 9.01 5.16
N MET A 180 -7.99 9.06 4.90
CA MET A 180 -8.86 10.10 5.37
C MET A 180 -10.18 9.51 5.83
N PHE A 181 -10.80 10.17 6.80
CA PHE A 181 -12.17 9.86 7.18
C PHE A 181 -13.05 11.11 7.18
N ASN A 182 -14.33 10.93 6.86
CA ASN A 182 -15.37 11.90 7.14
C ASN A 182 -16.28 11.36 8.24
N ARG A 183 -16.46 12.15 9.30
CA ARG A 183 -17.34 11.81 10.42
C ARG A 183 -18.48 12.80 10.51
N GLY A 184 -19.71 12.28 10.41
CA GLY A 184 -20.93 13.05 10.67
C GLY A 184 -21.26 13.10 12.15
N ILE A 185 -21.50 14.30 12.69
CA ILE A 185 -22.08 14.54 14.02
C ILE A 185 -23.33 15.41 13.81
N GLY A 186 -24.49 14.78 13.64
CA GLY A 186 -25.74 15.47 13.33
C GLY A 186 -25.70 16.13 11.95
N ILE A 187 -25.91 17.45 11.90
CA ILE A 187 -25.87 18.25 10.65
C ILE A 187 -24.46 18.71 10.25
N ILE A 188 -23.45 18.47 11.09
CA ILE A 188 -22.07 18.89 10.86
C ILE A 188 -21.26 17.65 10.53
N SER A 189 -20.43 17.72 9.49
CA SER A 189 -19.42 16.70 9.21
C SER A 189 -18.02 17.27 9.45
N TYR A 190 -17.07 16.39 9.71
CA TYR A 190 -15.67 16.73 9.83
C TYR A 190 -14.84 15.75 9.03
N THR A 191 -14.01 16.28 8.13
CA THR A 191 -13.02 15.51 7.39
C THR A 191 -11.65 15.64 8.04
N PHE A 192 -10.97 14.51 8.20
CA PHE A 192 -9.58 14.46 8.67
C PHE A 192 -8.76 13.60 7.74
N LEU A 193 -7.54 14.04 7.47
CA LEU A 193 -6.46 13.24 6.94
C LEU A 193 -5.72 12.58 8.11
N TYR A 194 -5.27 11.34 7.94
CA TYR A 194 -4.51 10.65 8.97
C TYR A 194 -3.30 9.90 8.42
N ALA A 195 -2.24 9.83 9.22
CA ALA A 195 -1.00 9.15 8.86
C ALA A 195 -0.45 8.35 10.06
N TYR A 196 -0.79 7.07 10.08
CA TYR A 196 -0.24 6.07 10.99
C TYR A 196 0.85 5.28 10.29
N VAL A 197 2.10 5.61 10.61
CA VAL A 197 3.29 4.91 10.14
C VAL A 197 4.10 4.41 11.33
N GLY A 198 4.60 3.18 11.23
CA GLY A 198 5.54 2.60 12.18
C GLY A 198 6.95 2.73 11.64
N VAL A 199 7.90 3.17 12.47
CA VAL A 199 9.33 3.17 12.13
C VAL A 199 10.03 2.15 13.02
N THR A 200 10.69 1.19 12.39
CA THR A 200 11.41 0.12 13.09
C THR A 200 12.84 0.06 12.57
N VAL A 201 13.82 0.03 13.48
CA VAL A 201 15.23 -0.08 13.13
C VAL A 201 15.75 -1.46 13.51
N PHE A 202 16.35 -2.14 12.55
CA PHE A 202 16.95 -3.46 12.68
C PHE A 202 18.46 -3.36 12.68
N ASP A 203 19.11 -4.19 13.48
CA ASP A 203 20.53 -4.47 13.35
C ASP A 203 20.83 -5.17 12.02
N GLY A 204 21.90 -4.76 11.35
CA GLY A 204 22.27 -5.27 10.03
C GLY A 204 22.78 -6.70 10.00
N GLN A 205 23.34 -7.18 11.11
CA GLN A 205 23.90 -8.53 11.21
C GLN A 205 22.89 -9.51 11.81
N THR A 206 22.22 -9.14 12.89
CA THR A 206 21.32 -10.06 13.62
C THR A 206 19.86 -9.97 13.16
N PHE A 207 19.47 -8.86 12.52
CA PHE A 207 18.08 -8.51 12.24
C PHE A 207 17.22 -8.40 13.51
N GLU A 208 17.85 -8.13 14.65
CA GLU A 208 17.12 -7.81 15.87
C GLU A 208 16.63 -6.37 15.83
N ILE A 209 15.40 -6.15 16.31
CA ILE A 209 14.84 -4.80 16.38
C ILE A 209 15.46 -4.06 17.55
N ARG A 210 16.12 -2.94 17.23
CA ARG A 210 16.67 -2.02 18.22
C ARG A 210 15.55 -1.39 19.05
N LYS A 211 15.83 -1.13 20.33
CA LYS A 211 14.89 -0.40 21.20
C LYS A 211 14.66 0.98 20.59
N GLY A 212 13.40 1.31 20.32
CA GLY A 212 13.03 2.61 19.80
C GLY A 212 13.16 3.71 20.86
N PRO A 213 13.29 4.97 20.44
CA PRO A 213 13.35 6.14 21.31
C PRO A 213 12.07 6.31 22.16
N ALA A 214 10.92 5.81 21.69
CA ALA A 214 9.66 5.85 22.44
C ALA A 214 9.62 4.93 23.68
N LEU A 215 10.62 4.04 23.85
CA LEU A 215 10.73 3.15 25.01
C LEU A 215 11.70 3.70 26.07
N THR A 216 12.29 4.88 25.85
CA THR A 216 13.08 5.58 26.87
C THR A 216 12.17 6.46 27.71
N LEU A 217 12.58 6.73 28.96
CA LEU A 217 11.82 7.61 29.86
C LEU A 217 11.57 8.99 29.22
N GLU A 218 12.57 9.53 28.52
CA GLU A 218 12.47 10.79 27.80
C GLU A 218 11.47 10.71 26.63
N GLY A 219 11.47 9.61 25.87
CA GLY A 219 10.49 9.39 24.81
C GLY A 219 9.06 9.25 25.32
N VAL A 220 8.87 8.61 26.49
CA VAL A 220 7.56 8.51 27.16
C VAL A 220 7.08 9.89 27.64
N VAL A 221 7.96 10.67 28.26
CA VAL A 221 7.63 12.04 28.72
C VAL A 221 7.30 12.95 27.54
N LYS A 222 8.07 12.87 26.45
CA LYS A 222 7.79 13.60 25.21
C LYS A 222 6.45 13.20 24.59
N HIS A 223 6.16 11.90 24.52
CA HIS A 223 4.86 11.40 24.04
C HIS A 223 3.69 11.86 24.91
N MET A 224 3.85 11.91 26.23
CA MET A 224 2.84 12.48 27.12
C MET A 224 2.65 13.97 26.88
N ALA A 225 3.73 14.74 26.74
CA ALA A 225 3.68 16.17 26.47
C ALA A 225 3.02 16.49 25.12
N ASP A 226 3.36 15.73 24.07
CA ASP A 226 2.77 15.86 22.73
C ASP A 226 1.26 15.48 22.74
N GLY A 227 0.86 14.59 23.65
CA GLY A 227 -0.53 14.16 23.85
C GLY A 227 -1.48 15.22 24.46
N PHE A 228 -0.95 16.32 25.00
CA PHE A 228 -1.78 17.44 25.48
C PHE A 228 -2.25 18.38 24.35
N GLY A 229 -1.82 18.15 23.10
CA GLY A 229 -2.22 18.92 21.92
C GLY A 229 -3.31 18.28 21.06
N GLN A 230 -3.45 18.75 19.82
CA GLN A 230 -4.17 18.02 18.77
C GLN A 230 -3.46 16.69 18.51
N ASP A 231 -4.23 15.61 18.27
CA ASP A 231 -3.66 14.31 17.91
C ASP A 231 -2.72 14.50 16.71
N PRO A 232 -1.39 14.27 16.87
CA PRO A 232 -0.45 14.60 15.82
C PRO A 232 -0.65 13.71 14.59
N HIS A 233 -1.42 12.62 14.69
CA HIS A 233 -1.72 11.70 13.60
C HIS A 233 -2.91 12.15 12.76
N LEU A 234 -3.65 13.19 13.19
CA LEU A 234 -4.83 13.71 12.53
C LEU A 234 -4.59 15.14 12.06
N HIS A 235 -4.94 15.40 10.80
CA HIS A 235 -4.92 16.73 10.22
C HIS A 235 -6.31 17.08 9.70
N LYS A 236 -6.93 18.12 10.26
CA LYS A 236 -8.28 18.54 9.87
C LYS A 236 -8.27 19.12 8.45
N MET A 237 -9.21 18.67 7.62
CA MET A 237 -9.36 19.09 6.23
C MET A 237 -10.67 19.84 6.03
N ASP A 238 -10.77 20.58 4.92
CA ASP A 238 -12.07 21.05 4.43
C ASP A 238 -12.94 19.83 4.06
N ASN A 239 -14.21 19.87 4.44
CA ASN A 239 -15.16 18.82 4.11
C ASN A 239 -15.36 18.64 2.60
N ALA A 240 -15.22 19.70 1.81
CA ALA A 240 -15.31 19.67 0.36
C ALA A 240 -14.20 18.84 -0.31
N LEU A 241 -13.11 18.56 0.41
CA LEU A 241 -12.02 17.71 -0.06
C LEU A 241 -12.31 16.21 0.12
N PHE A 242 -13.37 15.84 0.84
CA PHE A 242 -13.74 14.44 0.94
C PHE A 242 -14.30 13.95 -0.41
N PRO A 243 -13.78 12.85 -0.96
CA PRO A 243 -14.14 12.41 -2.30
C PRO A 243 -15.58 11.88 -2.33
N ALA A 244 -16.27 12.08 -3.46
CA ALA A 244 -17.64 11.59 -3.64
C ALA A 244 -17.70 10.05 -3.66
N THR A 245 -16.71 9.42 -4.30
CA THR A 245 -16.47 7.98 -4.22
C THR A 245 -15.02 7.71 -3.78
N ALA A 246 -14.76 6.57 -3.13
CA ALA A 246 -13.40 6.24 -2.72
C ALA A 246 -12.39 6.27 -3.89
N THR A 247 -12.78 5.77 -5.06
CA THR A 247 -11.91 5.73 -6.25
C THR A 247 -11.51 7.12 -6.75
N ASP A 248 -12.33 8.16 -6.54
CA ASP A 248 -11.99 9.53 -6.91
C ASP A 248 -10.79 10.07 -6.14
N ALA A 249 -10.52 9.52 -4.95
CA ALA A 249 -9.36 9.90 -4.15
C ALA A 249 -8.06 9.73 -4.94
N ALA A 250 -7.89 8.61 -5.67
CA ALA A 250 -6.63 8.29 -6.36
C ALA A 250 -6.20 9.35 -7.37
N ASN A 251 -7.17 10.01 -8.01
CA ASN A 251 -6.94 11.03 -9.04
C ASN A 251 -6.92 12.46 -8.48
N ASN A 252 -7.15 12.63 -7.18
CA ASN A 252 -7.18 13.95 -6.55
C ASN A 252 -5.76 14.41 -6.17
N THR A 253 -5.21 15.33 -6.96
CA THR A 253 -3.85 15.86 -6.74
C THR A 253 -3.73 16.66 -5.44
N ILE A 254 -4.80 17.34 -5.01
CA ILE A 254 -4.81 18.08 -3.76
C ILE A 254 -4.67 17.11 -2.58
N LEU A 255 -5.41 15.99 -2.59
CA LEU A 255 -5.29 14.97 -1.55
C LEU A 255 -3.92 14.30 -1.55
N ARG A 256 -3.38 13.99 -2.73
CA ARG A 256 -2.02 13.48 -2.87
C ARG A 256 -1.01 14.41 -2.21
N ASP A 257 -1.05 15.71 -2.55
CA ASP A 257 -0.06 16.67 -2.09
C ASP A 257 -0.17 16.89 -0.58
N ASN A 258 -1.39 17.05 -0.05
CA ASN A 258 -1.62 17.14 1.39
C ASN A 258 -1.15 15.88 2.14
N MET A 259 -1.36 14.67 1.60
CA MET A 259 -0.89 13.44 2.23
C MET A 259 0.64 13.34 2.22
N ARG A 260 1.29 13.75 1.12
CA ARG A 260 2.76 13.76 1.03
C ARG A 260 3.38 14.77 1.99
N ASP A 261 2.76 15.94 2.15
CA ASP A 261 3.19 16.98 3.08
C ASP A 261 2.97 16.56 4.53
N PHE A 262 1.81 15.97 4.83
CA PHE A 262 1.52 15.49 6.17
C PHE A 262 2.44 14.31 6.56
N LEU A 263 2.65 13.36 5.66
CA LEU A 263 3.61 12.27 5.87
C LEU A 263 5.04 12.79 6.07
N THR A 264 5.44 13.80 5.31
CA THR A 264 6.71 14.51 5.51
C THR A 264 6.83 15.04 6.93
N GLU A 265 5.84 15.80 7.40
CA GLU A 265 5.85 16.42 8.73
C GLU A 265 5.93 15.36 9.83
N ARG A 266 5.18 14.26 9.67
CA ARG A 266 5.20 13.12 10.58
C ARG A 266 6.57 12.48 10.65
N LEU A 267 7.19 12.19 9.51
CA LEU A 267 8.49 11.55 9.45
C LEU A 267 9.61 12.46 9.99
N ASP A 268 9.56 13.76 9.71
CA ASP A 268 10.54 14.73 10.23
C ASP A 268 10.49 14.82 11.76
N LYS A 269 9.33 14.52 12.39
CA LYS A 269 9.20 14.41 13.85
C LYS A 269 9.68 13.06 14.39
N ILE A 270 9.38 11.96 13.69
CA ILE A 270 9.62 10.58 14.19
C ILE A 270 11.07 10.12 13.98
N LEU A 271 11.68 10.48 12.85
CA LEU A 271 12.95 9.90 12.40
C LEU A 271 14.20 10.37 13.17
N PRO A 272 14.38 11.66 13.50
CA PRO A 272 15.65 12.14 14.04
C PRO A 272 16.20 11.36 15.25
N PRO A 273 15.38 10.96 16.24
CA PRO A 273 15.88 10.22 17.41
C PRO A 273 16.43 8.81 17.08
N TYR A 274 16.09 8.23 15.91
CA TYR A 274 16.64 6.94 15.49
C TYR A 274 18.06 7.04 14.90
N PHE A 275 18.51 8.24 14.57
CA PHE A 275 19.83 8.52 13.98
C PHE A 275 20.73 9.34 14.90
N ALA A 276 20.25 9.71 16.10
CA ALA A 276 21.08 10.30 17.13
C ALA A 276 22.23 9.34 17.54
N PRO A 277 23.43 9.86 17.81
CA PRO A 277 24.62 9.07 18.16
C PRO A 277 24.47 8.28 19.47
#